data_AF-C4V6H6-F1
#
_entry.id   AF-C4V6H6-F1
#
_cell.length_a   1.000
_cell.length_b   1.000
_cell.length_c   1.000
_cell.angle_alpha   90.00
_cell.angle_beta   90.00
_cell.angle_gamma   90.00
#
_symmetry.space_group_name_H-M   'P 1'
#
loop_
_entity.id
_entity.type
_entity.pdbx_description
1 polymer ?
#
loop_
_entity_poly.entity_id
_entity_poly.type
_entity_poly.pdbx_seq_one_letter_code
_entity_poly.pdbx_strand_id
1 'polypeptide(L)'
;MKSDKTPKINKFIRRLYKIVNDNSFSEIQWTTDGLRFYITDKTAFMLNGLKYLSKTTEYSAFVRLLYVYGFSKSKSLNAYEEEYYHKNFKRDGDNLLPCIQRTVETKTTLLQKNTNRTPNQLQDLLQYLNNQNFKLEGEIKSLKDRVDQQDCTINGLVQLLTRIFRTNDSNKDMLLPLNITEHGSPINNELRINYDKNQVARLMADTPNIDGRLENTNIELSNNKNFLFDSDDEDSIYKTNFF
;
A
#
# COMPACT_ATOMS: atom_id res chain seq x y z
N MET A 1 1.99 -0.02 -47.95
CA MET A 1 1.43 -0.87 -46.87
C MET A 1 2.24 -0.64 -45.61
N LYS A 2 1.70 0.02 -44.58
CA LYS A 2 2.37 0.10 -43.28
C LYS A 2 2.19 -1.27 -42.62
N SER A 3 3.29 -2.02 -42.43
CA SER A 3 3.26 -3.26 -41.67
C SER A 3 2.78 -2.93 -40.25
N ASP A 4 1.60 -3.42 -39.89
CA ASP A 4 1.08 -3.34 -38.53
C ASP A 4 1.96 -4.19 -37.61
N LYS A 5 3.09 -3.62 -37.20
CA LYS A 5 4.00 -4.25 -36.25
C LYS A 5 3.31 -4.13 -34.89
N THR A 6 2.54 -5.16 -34.53
CA THR A 6 2.03 -5.28 -33.17
C THR A 6 3.23 -5.17 -32.21
N PRO A 7 3.22 -4.22 -31.28
CA PRO A 7 4.37 -3.98 -30.43
C PRO A 7 4.62 -5.22 -29.55
N LYS A 8 5.87 -5.71 -29.57
CA LYS A 8 6.26 -6.97 -28.93
C LYS A 8 6.16 -6.85 -27.40
N ILE A 9 5.18 -7.52 -26.82
CA ILE A 9 5.01 -7.62 -25.36
C ILE A 9 6.09 -8.54 -24.79
N ASN A 10 6.76 -8.12 -23.70
CA ASN A 10 7.72 -8.96 -23.00
C ASN A 10 7.06 -10.25 -22.45
N LYS A 11 7.79 -11.37 -22.50
CA LYS A 11 7.31 -12.69 -22.11
C LYS A 11 6.86 -12.75 -20.64
N PHE A 12 7.61 -12.15 -19.72
CA PHE A 12 7.25 -12.10 -18.30
C PHE A 12 5.93 -11.37 -18.10
N ILE A 13 5.79 -10.16 -18.67
CA ILE A 13 4.57 -9.35 -18.57
C ILE A 13 3.36 -10.08 -19.13
N ARG A 14 3.50 -10.72 -20.30
CA ARG A 14 2.43 -11.52 -20.90
C ARG A 14 1.99 -12.67 -20.00
N ARG A 15 2.94 -13.39 -19.40
CA ARG A 15 2.64 -14.50 -18.49
C ARG A 15 2.00 -14.01 -17.19
N LEU A 16 2.52 -12.91 -16.62
CA LEU A 16 1.95 -12.29 -15.44
C LEU A 16 0.50 -11.89 -15.67
N TYR A 17 0.23 -11.20 -16.78
CA TYR A 17 -1.13 -10.81 -17.14
C TYR A 17 -2.06 -12.02 -17.30
N LYS A 18 -1.56 -13.11 -17.91
CA LYS A 18 -2.35 -14.33 -18.08
C LYS A 18 -2.74 -14.95 -16.74
N ILE A 19 -1.80 -15.12 -15.81
CA ILE A 19 -2.11 -15.80 -14.54
C ILE A 19 -2.99 -14.96 -13.63
N VAL A 20 -2.86 -13.63 -13.64
CA VAL A 20 -3.70 -12.74 -12.81
C VAL A 20 -5.15 -12.73 -13.31
N ASN A 21 -5.36 -12.90 -14.62
CA ASN A 21 -6.68 -13.04 -15.22
C ASN A 21 -7.28 -14.44 -15.11
N ASP A 22 -6.49 -15.44 -14.71
CA ASP A 22 -6.95 -16.81 -14.62
C ASP A 22 -7.38 -17.11 -13.18
N ASN A 23 -8.69 -17.18 -12.98
CA ASN A 23 -9.31 -17.46 -11.68
C ASN A 23 -8.91 -18.82 -11.08
N SER A 24 -8.24 -19.69 -11.84
CA SER A 24 -7.68 -20.95 -11.33
C SER A 24 -6.51 -20.72 -10.36
N PHE A 25 -5.86 -19.55 -10.40
CA PHE A 25 -4.81 -19.15 -9.47
C PHE A 25 -5.38 -18.26 -8.37
N SER A 26 -5.90 -18.85 -7.30
CA SER A 26 -6.45 -18.09 -6.16
C SER A 26 -5.40 -17.27 -5.40
N GLU A 27 -4.12 -17.59 -5.58
CA GLU A 27 -3.01 -16.96 -4.88
C GLU A 27 -2.66 -15.58 -5.45
N ILE A 28 -3.12 -15.27 -6.66
CA ILE A 28 -2.85 -14.01 -7.35
C ILE A 28 -4.10 -13.53 -8.09
N GLN A 29 -4.63 -12.39 -7.67
CA GLN A 29 -5.91 -11.90 -8.19
C GLN A 29 -5.89 -10.39 -8.40
N TRP A 30 -6.76 -9.92 -9.29
CA TRP A 30 -7.04 -8.49 -9.41
C TRP A 30 -7.79 -7.97 -8.19
N THR A 31 -7.48 -6.75 -7.77
CA THR A 31 -8.35 -5.96 -6.89
C THR A 31 -9.72 -5.73 -7.54
N THR A 32 -10.72 -5.37 -6.74
CA THR A 32 -12.10 -5.17 -7.21
C THR A 32 -12.19 -4.13 -8.34
N ASP A 33 -11.42 -3.03 -8.23
CA ASP A 33 -11.30 -1.99 -9.25
C ASP A 33 -10.51 -2.41 -10.51
N GLY A 34 -9.78 -3.54 -10.45
CA GLY A 34 -8.97 -4.06 -11.54
C GLY A 34 -7.70 -3.25 -11.83
N LEU A 35 -7.33 -2.28 -10.98
CA LEU A 35 -6.16 -1.42 -11.21
C LEU A 35 -4.88 -2.00 -10.62
N ARG A 36 -4.98 -2.98 -9.73
CA ARG A 36 -3.88 -3.61 -9.02
C ARG A 36 -4.10 -5.11 -8.99
N PHE A 37 -3.03 -5.84 -8.75
CA PHE A 37 -3.14 -7.24 -8.35
C PHE A 37 -2.53 -7.42 -6.98
N TYR A 38 -3.01 -8.41 -6.25
CA TYR A 38 -2.50 -8.76 -4.94
C TYR A 38 -2.16 -10.24 -4.90
N ILE A 39 -1.24 -10.56 -4.00
CA ILE A 39 -0.86 -11.93 -3.67
C ILE A 39 -1.37 -12.23 -2.27
N THR A 40 -2.27 -13.21 -2.17
CA THR A 40 -2.95 -13.60 -0.93
C THR A 40 -2.07 -14.47 -0.04
N ASP A 41 -1.38 -15.45 -0.63
CA ASP A 41 -0.43 -16.31 0.05
C ASP A 41 0.83 -16.48 -0.80
N LYS A 42 1.95 -15.96 -0.29
CA LYS A 42 3.26 -16.06 -0.95
C LYS A 42 3.72 -17.50 -1.11
N THR A 43 3.47 -18.35 -0.11
CA THR A 43 3.94 -19.74 -0.09
C THR A 43 3.20 -20.54 -1.15
N ALA A 44 1.87 -20.43 -1.17
CA ALA A 44 1.05 -21.06 -2.20
C ALA A 44 1.37 -20.48 -3.60
N PHE A 45 1.57 -19.17 -3.73
CA PHE A 45 1.96 -18.54 -4.99
C PHE A 45 3.31 -19.07 -5.50
N MET A 46 4.32 -19.23 -4.65
CA MET A 46 5.61 -19.80 -5.04
C MET A 46 5.48 -21.25 -5.54
N LEU A 47 4.64 -22.06 -4.90
CA LEU A 47 4.46 -23.47 -5.23
C LEU A 47 3.65 -23.69 -6.52
N ASN A 48 2.60 -22.89 -6.71
CA ASN A 48 1.60 -23.07 -7.76
C ASN A 48 1.77 -22.04 -8.88
N GLY A 49 1.60 -20.75 -8.61
CA GLY A 49 1.58 -19.69 -9.63
C GLY A 49 2.95 -19.35 -10.23
N LEU A 50 3.99 -19.23 -9.40
CA LEU A 50 5.30 -18.73 -9.80
C LEU A 50 6.00 -19.67 -10.79
N LYS A 51 5.79 -20.99 -10.66
CA LYS A 51 6.29 -22.00 -11.61
C LYS A 51 5.79 -21.79 -13.04
N TYR A 52 4.61 -21.19 -13.23
CA TYR A 52 4.10 -20.86 -14.57
C TYR A 52 4.71 -19.57 -15.14
N LEU A 53 5.12 -18.64 -14.28
CA LEU A 53 5.77 -17.40 -14.69
C LEU A 53 7.21 -17.63 -15.09
N SER A 54 7.96 -18.31 -14.24
CA SER A 54 9.41 -18.38 -14.31
C SER A 54 9.92 -19.78 -13.98
N LYS A 55 11.16 -20.08 -14.38
CA LYS A 55 11.83 -21.35 -14.03
C LYS A 55 12.20 -21.43 -12.54
N THR A 56 12.15 -20.30 -11.84
CA THR A 56 12.63 -20.14 -10.47
C THR A 56 11.45 -20.00 -9.52
N THR A 57 11.56 -20.64 -8.37
CA THR A 57 10.53 -20.66 -7.31
C THR A 57 10.72 -19.56 -6.28
N GLU A 58 11.76 -18.73 -6.42
CA GLU A 58 12.11 -17.67 -5.48
C GLU A 58 11.25 -16.42 -5.66
N TYR A 59 10.45 -16.08 -4.64
CA TYR A 59 9.62 -14.88 -4.62
C TYR A 59 10.42 -13.59 -4.82
N SER A 60 11.63 -13.50 -4.26
CA SER A 60 12.49 -12.33 -4.38
C SER A 60 12.86 -12.01 -5.84
N ALA A 61 13.04 -13.04 -6.68
CA ALA A 61 13.31 -12.85 -8.10
C ALA A 61 12.09 -12.27 -8.82
N PHE A 62 10.89 -12.73 -8.47
CA PHE A 62 9.64 -12.17 -8.96
C PHE A 62 9.48 -10.69 -8.58
N VAL A 63 9.71 -10.34 -7.31
CA VAL A 63 9.65 -8.94 -6.85
C VAL A 63 10.68 -8.07 -7.58
N ARG A 64 11.88 -8.59 -7.83
CA ARG A 64 12.90 -7.88 -8.60
C ARG A 64 12.45 -7.64 -10.04
N LEU A 65 11.83 -8.62 -10.69
CA LEU A 65 11.23 -8.45 -12.03
C LEU A 65 10.17 -7.36 -12.02
N LEU A 66 9.25 -7.39 -11.06
CA LEU A 66 8.23 -6.33 -10.90
C LEU A 66 8.88 -4.95 -10.78
N TYR A 67 9.89 -4.81 -9.92
CA TYR A 67 10.59 -3.54 -9.74
C TYR A 67 11.20 -3.01 -11.05
N VAL A 68 11.92 -3.84 -11.81
CA VAL A 68 12.58 -3.38 -13.05
C VAL A 68 11.56 -3.02 -14.15
N TYR A 69 10.38 -3.62 -14.13
CA TYR A 69 9.25 -3.22 -15.00
C TYR A 69 8.44 -2.03 -14.45
N GLY A 70 8.87 -1.43 -13.34
CA GLY A 70 8.30 -0.22 -12.78
C GLY A 70 7.03 -0.43 -11.95
N PHE A 71 6.73 -1.66 -11.54
CA PHE A 71 5.64 -1.92 -10.61
C PHE A 71 5.98 -1.33 -9.25
N SER A 72 4.98 -0.73 -8.61
CA SER A 72 5.07 -0.17 -7.27
C SER A 72 4.33 -1.05 -6.29
N LYS A 73 4.99 -1.41 -5.19
CA LYS A 73 4.33 -2.10 -4.07
C LYS A 73 3.46 -1.11 -3.31
N SER A 74 2.18 -1.42 -3.18
CA SER A 74 1.24 -0.63 -2.38
C SER A 74 1.03 -1.33 -1.04
N LYS A 75 0.77 -0.54 0.01
CA LYS A 75 0.28 -1.10 1.28
C LYS A 75 -1.19 -1.44 1.07
N SER A 76 -1.55 -2.71 1.17
CA SER A 76 -2.96 -3.10 1.25
C SER A 76 -3.54 -2.68 2.60
N LEU A 77 -4.86 -2.52 2.67
CA LEU A 77 -5.58 -2.39 3.94
C LEU A 77 -5.50 -3.68 4.75
N ASN A 78 -5.41 -4.82 4.06
CA ASN A 78 -5.22 -6.12 4.67
C ASN A 78 -3.72 -6.35 4.87
N ALA A 79 -3.27 -6.47 6.13
CA ALA A 79 -1.85 -6.62 6.46
C ALA A 79 -1.18 -7.85 5.82
N TYR A 80 -1.98 -8.84 5.40
CA TYR A 80 -1.51 -10.11 4.84
C TYR A 80 -1.38 -10.10 3.31
N GLU A 81 -1.83 -9.05 2.62
CA GLU A 81 -1.87 -9.01 1.16
C GLU A 81 -0.82 -8.03 0.60
N GLU A 82 0.05 -8.52 -0.28
CA GLU A 82 0.97 -7.64 -1.01
C GLU A 82 0.35 -7.20 -2.32
N GLU A 83 0.04 -5.90 -2.43
CA GLU A 83 -0.50 -5.28 -3.64
C GLU A 83 0.60 -4.71 -4.52
N TYR A 84 0.43 -4.88 -5.83
CA TYR A 84 1.30 -4.34 -6.85
C TYR A 84 0.51 -3.54 -7.89
N TYR A 85 1.03 -2.38 -8.22
CA TYR A 85 0.42 -1.43 -9.15
C TYR A 85 1.38 -1.08 -10.29
N HIS A 86 0.85 -1.00 -11.51
CA HIS A 86 1.51 -0.34 -12.62
C HIS A 86 0.46 0.32 -13.52
N LYS A 87 0.71 1.57 -13.94
CA LYS A 87 -0.26 2.38 -14.72
C LYS A 87 -0.82 1.71 -15.98
N ASN A 88 -0.02 0.86 -16.62
CA ASN A 88 -0.36 0.15 -17.87
C ASN A 88 -0.68 -1.34 -17.63
N PHE A 89 -0.74 -1.81 -16.39
CA PHE A 89 -1.06 -3.19 -16.05
C PHE A 89 -2.36 -3.22 -15.23
N LYS A 90 -3.48 -3.47 -15.90
CA LYS A 90 -4.82 -3.46 -15.31
C LYS A 90 -5.72 -4.48 -15.99
N ARG A 91 -6.76 -4.95 -15.29
CA ARG A 91 -7.77 -5.86 -15.85
C ARG A 91 -8.36 -5.28 -17.13
N ASP A 92 -8.57 -6.14 -18.13
CA ASP A 92 -9.04 -5.79 -19.48
C ASP A 92 -8.15 -4.81 -20.25
N GLY A 93 -6.92 -4.57 -19.79
CA GLY A 93 -5.95 -3.63 -20.38
C GLY A 93 -4.86 -4.29 -21.22
N ASP A 94 -5.13 -5.42 -21.89
CA ASP A 94 -4.12 -6.18 -22.66
C ASP A 94 -3.41 -5.32 -23.72
N ASN A 95 -4.13 -4.37 -24.32
CA ASN A 95 -3.60 -3.41 -25.30
C ASN A 95 -2.54 -2.45 -24.73
N LEU A 96 -2.43 -2.31 -23.40
CA LEU A 96 -1.45 -1.44 -22.73
C LEU A 96 -0.17 -2.17 -22.31
N LEU A 97 -0.18 -3.51 -22.30
CA LEU A 97 0.99 -4.31 -21.96
C LEU A 97 2.24 -4.02 -22.81
N PRO A 98 2.14 -3.69 -24.12
CA PRO A 98 3.30 -3.30 -24.90
C PRO A 98 3.99 -2.02 -24.42
N CYS A 99 3.27 -1.17 -23.66
CA CYS A 99 3.82 0.04 -23.05
C CYS A 99 4.56 -0.23 -21.74
N ILE A 100 4.64 -1.49 -21.28
CA ILE A 100 5.43 -1.91 -20.12
C ILE A 100 6.81 -2.33 -20.61
N GLN A 101 7.77 -1.42 -20.45
CA GLN A 101 9.15 -1.64 -20.84
C GLN A 101 10.02 -1.85 -19.61
N ARG A 102 11.01 -2.73 -19.75
CA ARG A 102 12.02 -2.90 -18.71
C ARG A 102 12.79 -1.59 -18.58
N THR A 103 12.93 -1.10 -17.36
CA THR A 103 13.84 0.01 -17.09
C THR A 103 15.26 -0.53 -17.24
N VAL A 104 15.99 -0.02 -18.23
CA VAL A 104 17.43 -0.18 -18.27
C VAL A 104 17.95 0.76 -17.19
N GLU A 105 18.38 0.21 -16.06
CA GLU A 105 18.92 0.97 -14.94
C GLU A 105 20.28 1.58 -15.34
N THR A 106 20.33 2.54 -16.26
CA THR A 106 21.39 3.54 -16.20
C THR A 106 21.07 4.39 -14.98
N LYS A 107 21.99 4.45 -14.00
CA LYS A 107 21.86 5.22 -12.74
C LYS A 107 21.26 6.62 -12.93
N THR A 108 21.47 7.22 -14.09
CA THR A 108 20.93 8.51 -14.53
C THR A 108 19.42 8.53 -14.77
N THR A 109 18.81 7.49 -15.33
CA THR A 109 17.39 7.52 -15.72
C THR A 109 16.45 7.31 -14.53
N LEU A 110 16.89 6.56 -13.51
CA LEU A 110 16.12 6.35 -12.27
C LEU A 110 16.00 7.63 -11.44
N LEU A 111 17.07 8.42 -11.36
CA LEU A 111 17.02 9.77 -10.77
C LEU A 111 16.12 10.69 -11.62
N GLN A 112 16.20 10.58 -12.95
CA GLN A 112 15.42 11.42 -13.86
C GLN A 112 13.91 11.23 -13.78
N LYS A 113 13.40 10.02 -13.53
CA LYS A 113 11.94 9.82 -13.46
C LYS A 113 11.30 10.59 -12.29
N ASN A 114 12.05 10.87 -11.23
CA ASN A 114 11.62 11.75 -10.15
C ASN A 114 11.95 13.24 -10.42
N THR A 115 13.03 13.56 -11.15
CA THR A 115 13.37 14.97 -11.48
C THR A 115 12.66 15.54 -12.70
N ASN A 116 11.96 14.73 -13.51
CA ASN A 116 11.23 15.23 -14.68
C ASN A 116 9.95 16.00 -14.32
N ARG A 117 9.56 16.05 -13.04
CA ARG A 117 8.53 16.98 -12.60
C ARG A 117 9.15 18.36 -12.54
N THR A 118 8.55 19.32 -13.23
CA THR A 118 9.00 20.71 -13.11
C THR A 118 8.87 21.14 -11.64
N PRO A 119 9.70 22.08 -11.15
CA PRO A 119 9.56 22.64 -9.80
C PRO A 119 8.12 23.08 -9.50
N ASN A 120 7.42 23.63 -10.50
CA ASN A 120 6.00 24.01 -10.40
C ASN A 120 5.09 22.79 -10.19
N GLN A 121 5.24 21.73 -10.98
CA GLN A 121 4.45 20.50 -10.80
C GLN A 121 4.68 19.85 -9.43
N LEU A 122 5.91 19.93 -8.92
CA LEU A 122 6.22 19.44 -7.59
C LEU A 122 5.57 20.31 -6.50
N GLN A 123 5.62 21.63 -6.66
CA GLN A 123 4.97 22.59 -5.77
C GLN A 123 3.45 22.40 -5.74
N ASP A 124 2.83 22.24 -6.91
CA ASP A 124 1.39 22.00 -7.06
C ASP A 124 0.98 20.69 -6.36
N LEU A 125 1.79 19.64 -6.49
CA LEU A 125 1.53 18.38 -5.81
C LEU A 125 1.71 18.50 -4.30
N LEU A 126 2.75 19.19 -3.83
CA LEU A 126 2.96 19.44 -2.40
C LEU A 126 1.81 20.24 -1.81
N GLN A 127 1.34 21.28 -2.52
CA GLN A 127 0.17 22.06 -2.12
C GLN A 127 -1.09 21.20 -2.08
N TYR A 128 -1.32 20.36 -3.11
CA TYR A 128 -2.45 19.43 -3.13
C TYR A 128 -2.41 18.47 -1.94
N LEU A 129 -1.27 17.83 -1.69
CA LEU A 129 -1.09 16.90 -0.57
C LEU A 129 -1.30 17.60 0.78
N ASN A 130 -0.77 18.82 0.94
CA ASN A 130 -0.96 19.61 2.15
C ASN A 130 -2.44 19.95 2.38
N ASN A 131 -3.16 20.33 1.32
CA ASN A 131 -4.60 20.59 1.40
C ASN A 131 -5.41 19.33 1.76
N GLN A 132 -5.04 18.17 1.20
CA GLN A 132 -5.68 16.89 1.57
C GLN A 132 -5.40 16.53 3.03
N ASN A 133 -4.16 16.68 3.50
CA ASN A 133 -3.80 16.44 4.89
C ASN A 133 -4.59 17.35 5.84
N PHE A 134 -4.69 18.65 5.54
CA PHE A 134 -5.47 19.59 6.35
C PHE A 134 -6.95 19.19 6.43
N LYS A 135 -7.54 18.75 5.32
CA LYS A 135 -8.92 18.25 5.29
C LYS A 135 -9.08 17.00 6.17
N LEU A 136 -8.18 16.03 6.01
CA LEU A 136 -8.16 14.80 6.80
C LEU A 136 -7.95 15.08 8.29
N GLU A 137 -7.10 16.04 8.65
CA GLU A 137 -6.91 16.49 10.03
C GLU A 137 -8.20 17.07 10.62
N GLY A 138 -8.95 17.85 9.83
CA GLY A 138 -10.27 18.34 10.22
C GLY A 138 -11.29 17.22 10.43
N GLU A 139 -11.33 16.23 9.55
CA GLU A 139 -12.18 15.04 9.69
C GLU A 139 -11.81 14.22 10.93
N ILE A 140 -10.51 13.98 11.16
CA ILE A 140 -9.99 13.30 12.35
C ILE A 140 -10.37 14.06 13.62
N LYS A 141 -10.25 15.38 13.63
CA LYS A 141 -10.66 16.21 14.77
C LYS A 141 -12.16 16.07 15.03
N SER A 142 -13.00 16.18 14.00
CA SER A 142 -14.45 16.00 14.13
C SER A 142 -14.83 14.62 14.65
N LEU A 143 -14.15 13.56 14.16
CA LEU A 143 -14.35 12.20 14.64
C LEU A 143 -13.93 12.04 16.11
N LYS A 144 -12.81 12.62 16.51
CA LYS A 144 -12.35 12.62 17.91
C LYS A 144 -13.33 13.37 18.82
N ASP A 145 -13.74 14.58 18.45
CA ASP A 145 -14.73 15.37 19.20
C ASP A 145 -16.06 14.59 19.35
N ARG A 146 -16.47 13.84 18.31
CA ARG A 146 -17.64 12.95 18.36
C ARG A 146 -17.47 11.75 19.29
N VAL A 147 -16.29 11.12 19.31
CA VAL A 147 -15.98 10.02 20.23
C VAL A 147 -16.00 10.52 21.68
N ASP A 148 -15.35 11.66 21.96
CA ASP A 148 -15.36 12.26 23.30
C ASP A 148 -16.80 12.62 23.74
N GLN A 149 -17.63 13.09 22.81
CA GLN A 149 -19.05 13.33 23.07
C GLN A 149 -19.82 12.04 23.38
N GLN A 150 -19.55 10.93 22.66
CA GLN A 150 -20.13 9.62 22.95
C GLN A 150 -19.65 9.09 24.31
N ASP A 151 -18.39 9.28 24.66
CA ASP A 151 -17.86 8.91 25.97
C ASP A 151 -18.58 9.70 27.08
N CYS A 152 -18.88 10.98 26.88
CA CYS A 152 -19.65 11.78 27.83
C CYS A 152 -21.10 11.32 27.96
N THR A 153 -21.78 10.98 26.85
CA THR A 153 -23.16 10.48 26.90
C THR A 153 -23.22 9.09 27.54
N ILE A 154 -22.29 8.20 27.21
CA ILE A 154 -22.16 6.87 27.83
C ILE A 154 -21.92 7.03 29.33
N ASN A 155 -20.96 7.86 29.74
CA ASN A 155 -20.69 8.09 31.16
C ASN A 155 -21.90 8.69 31.89
N GLY A 156 -22.66 9.59 31.24
CA GLY A 156 -23.93 10.11 31.76
C GLY A 156 -25.00 9.03 31.92
N LEU A 157 -25.18 8.14 30.93
CA LEU A 157 -26.10 7.01 31.00
C LEU A 157 -25.70 6.01 32.08
N VAL A 158 -24.40 5.69 32.20
CA VAL A 158 -23.87 4.83 33.26
C VAL A 158 -24.10 5.45 34.63
N GLN A 159 -23.97 6.76 34.78
CA GLN A 159 -24.31 7.46 36.03
C GLN A 159 -25.82 7.39 36.35
N LEU A 160 -26.69 7.56 35.36
CA LEU A 160 -28.14 7.41 35.54
C LEU A 160 -28.50 5.98 35.95
N LEU A 161 -27.96 4.97 35.27
CA LEU A 161 -28.15 3.56 35.63
C LEU A 161 -27.61 3.28 37.03
N THR A 162 -26.40 3.71 37.35
CA THR A 162 -25.81 3.54 38.69
C THR A 162 -26.70 4.17 39.76
N ARG A 163 -27.28 5.35 39.50
CA ARG A 163 -28.21 6.00 40.41
C ARG A 163 -29.48 5.16 40.58
N ILE A 164 -30.08 4.69 39.49
CA ILE A 164 -31.27 3.85 39.50
C ILE A 164 -31.02 2.53 40.24
N PHE A 165 -29.89 1.85 39.98
CA PHE A 165 -29.54 0.61 40.67
C PHE A 165 -29.23 0.82 42.16
N ARG A 166 -28.58 1.93 42.53
CA ARG A 166 -28.35 2.27 43.95
C ARG A 166 -29.66 2.63 44.68
N THR A 167 -30.63 3.24 44.00
CA THR A 167 -31.94 3.56 44.59
C THR A 167 -32.89 2.37 44.58
N ASN A 168 -32.79 1.48 43.58
CA ASN A 168 -33.65 0.30 43.41
C ASN A 168 -33.12 -0.95 44.12
N ASP A 169 -32.00 -0.89 44.84
CA ASP A 169 -31.58 -1.97 45.76
C ASP A 169 -32.68 -2.29 46.79
N SER A 170 -33.68 -1.40 46.96
CA SER A 170 -34.89 -1.63 47.74
C SER A 170 -36.07 -2.30 47.00
N ASN A 171 -36.11 -2.35 45.65
CA ASN A 171 -37.24 -2.89 44.86
C ASN A 171 -36.75 -3.71 43.66
N LYS A 172 -36.73 -5.04 43.79
CA LYS A 172 -36.18 -5.99 42.79
C LYS A 172 -37.01 -6.19 41.50
N ASP A 173 -38.14 -5.51 41.33
CA ASP A 173 -39.11 -5.83 40.27
C ASP A 173 -39.18 -4.83 39.10
N MET A 174 -38.26 -3.86 39.00
CA MET A 174 -38.20 -2.91 37.87
C MET A 174 -37.07 -3.22 36.88
N LEU A 175 -36.88 -4.50 36.51
CA LEU A 175 -36.06 -4.87 35.36
C LEU A 175 -36.93 -4.85 34.10
N LEU A 176 -36.87 -3.77 33.32
CA LEU A 176 -37.45 -3.77 31.98
C LEU A 176 -36.61 -4.69 31.07
N PRO A 177 -37.24 -5.65 30.35
CA PRO A 177 -36.53 -6.46 29.38
C PRO A 177 -36.08 -5.59 28.21
N LEU A 178 -34.78 -5.32 28.14
CA LEU A 178 -34.14 -4.69 26.99
C LEU A 178 -34.06 -5.72 25.86
N ASN A 179 -35.01 -5.70 24.93
CA ASN A 179 -34.83 -6.32 23.62
C ASN A 179 -33.84 -5.47 22.82
N ILE A 180 -32.55 -5.73 23.01
CA ILE A 180 -31.53 -5.33 22.04
C ILE A 180 -31.73 -6.27 20.86
N THR A 181 -32.51 -5.84 19.86
CA THR A 181 -32.55 -6.53 18.56
C THR A 181 -31.12 -6.56 18.04
N GLU A 182 -30.54 -7.75 17.90
CA GLU A 182 -29.12 -8.05 17.61
C GLU A 182 -28.60 -7.54 16.24
N HIS A 183 -29.21 -6.51 15.65
CA HIS A 183 -28.70 -5.86 14.45
C HIS A 183 -27.73 -4.72 14.80
N GLY A 184 -26.68 -5.07 15.52
CA GLY A 184 -25.52 -4.21 15.74
C GLY A 184 -24.30 -5.09 15.84
N SER A 185 -23.55 -5.22 14.74
CA SER A 185 -22.28 -5.94 14.70
C SER A 185 -21.40 -5.59 15.91
N PRO A 186 -20.59 -6.53 16.42
CA PRO A 186 -19.75 -6.32 17.58
C PRO A 186 -18.96 -5.03 17.41
N ILE A 187 -19.15 -4.09 18.33
CA ILE A 187 -18.30 -2.90 18.41
C ILE A 187 -16.91 -3.43 18.73
N ASN A 188 -16.07 -3.51 17.70
CA ASN A 188 -14.67 -3.88 17.81
C ASN A 188 -13.99 -2.90 18.76
N ASN A 189 -13.79 -3.33 20.01
CA ASN A 189 -13.00 -2.61 21.02
C ASN A 189 -11.49 -2.56 20.69
N GLU A 190 -11.06 -2.99 19.49
CA GLU A 190 -9.65 -3.04 19.11
C GLU A 190 -9.13 -1.79 18.38
N LEU A 191 -9.94 -0.75 18.15
CA LEU A 191 -9.46 0.50 17.52
C LEU A 191 -9.43 1.69 18.48
N ARG A 192 -9.20 1.47 19.78
CA ARG A 192 -8.67 2.53 20.64
C ARG A 192 -7.22 2.76 20.24
N ILE A 193 -7.01 3.51 19.16
CA ILE A 193 -5.69 4.01 18.78
C ILE A 193 -5.19 4.84 19.95
N ASN A 194 -4.28 4.26 20.73
CA ASN A 194 -3.61 4.93 21.82
C ASN A 194 -2.77 6.04 21.20
N TYR A 195 -3.34 7.24 21.13
CA TYR A 195 -2.65 8.43 20.67
C TYR A 195 -1.64 8.82 21.74
N ASP A 196 -0.48 8.17 21.70
CA ASP A 196 0.66 8.55 22.53
C ASP A 196 1.10 9.94 22.08
N LYS A 197 0.74 10.96 22.87
CA LYS A 197 1.11 12.36 22.69
C LYS A 197 2.64 12.51 22.52
N ASN A 198 3.42 11.56 23.05
CA ASN A 198 4.88 11.55 22.93
C ASN A 198 5.38 11.03 21.57
N GLN A 199 4.64 10.17 20.86
CA GLN A 199 5.05 9.71 19.53
C GLN A 199 4.97 10.83 18.49
N VAL A 200 3.95 11.67 18.56
CA VAL A 200 3.82 12.83 17.66
C VAL A 200 4.90 13.87 17.96
N ALA A 201 5.19 14.12 19.24
CA ALA A 201 6.31 14.99 19.62
C ALA A 201 7.66 14.46 19.12
N ARG A 202 7.88 13.14 19.11
CA ARG A 202 9.08 12.51 18.53
C ARG A 202 9.13 12.67 17.00
N LEU A 203 8.01 12.45 16.31
CA LEU A 203 7.92 12.61 14.85
C LEU A 203 8.09 14.06 14.39
N MET A 204 7.67 15.04 15.20
CA MET A 204 7.86 16.47 14.95
C MET A 204 9.24 16.97 15.39
N ALA A 205 9.88 16.35 16.38
CA ALA A 205 11.24 16.70 16.80
C ALA A 205 12.28 16.31 15.74
N ASP A 206 12.02 15.24 14.98
CA ASP A 206 12.90 14.77 13.91
C ASP A 206 12.59 15.39 12.54
N THR A 207 11.57 16.25 12.40
CA THR A 207 11.46 17.08 11.20
C THR A 207 12.52 18.17 11.28
N PRO A 208 13.55 18.16 10.40
CA PRO A 208 14.53 19.22 10.39
C PRO A 208 13.79 20.52 10.10
N ASN A 209 14.01 21.53 10.95
CA ASN A 209 13.57 22.89 10.69
C ASN A 209 14.11 23.30 9.31
N ILE A 210 13.25 23.35 8.29
CA ILE A 210 13.61 23.83 6.95
C ILE A 210 13.55 25.36 7.00
N ASP A 211 14.34 25.96 7.89
CA ASP A 211 14.78 27.33 7.74
C ASP A 211 16.03 27.31 6.87
N GLY A 212 15.95 28.05 5.77
CA GLY A 212 16.73 27.84 4.57
C GLY A 212 18.24 27.83 4.77
N ARG A 213 18.89 26.82 4.19
CA ARG A 213 20.15 26.89 3.42
C ARG A 213 20.50 25.48 2.92
N LEU A 214 19.88 25.04 1.82
CA LEU A 214 20.42 23.93 1.05
C LEU A 214 21.62 24.47 0.26
N GLU A 215 22.75 24.61 0.94
CA GLU A 215 24.04 24.60 0.26
C GLU A 215 24.24 23.23 -0.37
N ASN A 216 24.67 23.23 -1.62
CA ASN A 216 24.94 22.06 -2.45
C ASN A 216 26.01 21.17 -1.81
N THR A 217 25.67 20.39 -0.79
CA THR A 217 26.53 19.34 -0.30
C THR A 217 26.33 18.14 -1.20
N ASN A 218 27.30 17.92 -2.08
CA ASN A 218 27.51 16.66 -2.78
C ASN A 218 27.53 15.53 -1.73
N ILE A 219 26.39 14.85 -1.56
CA ILE A 219 26.32 13.64 -0.74
C ILE A 219 27.04 12.57 -1.55
N GLU A 220 28.32 12.39 -1.24
CA GLU A 220 29.11 11.22 -1.64
C GLU A 220 28.47 9.98 -1.02
N LEU A 221 27.54 9.36 -1.75
CA LEU A 221 27.09 8.00 -1.51
C LEU A 221 28.26 7.05 -1.80
N SER A 222 29.15 6.95 -0.81
CA SER A 222 30.21 5.98 -0.80
C SER A 222 29.63 4.56 -0.83
N ASN A 223 30.18 3.77 -1.75
CA ASN A 223 30.25 2.31 -1.71
C ASN A 223 28.93 1.53 -1.67
N ASN A 224 28.29 1.41 -2.84
CA ASN A 224 27.71 0.12 -3.22
C ASN A 224 28.28 -0.31 -4.58
N LYS A 225 29.38 -1.08 -4.51
CA LYS A 225 29.86 -1.90 -5.62
C LYS A 225 28.86 -3.04 -5.79
N ASN A 226 27.96 -2.96 -6.76
CA ASN A 226 27.31 -4.14 -7.32
C ASN A 226 27.14 -3.94 -8.83
N PHE A 227 28.17 -4.45 -9.51
CA PHE A 227 28.23 -5.07 -10.83
C PHE A 227 27.27 -4.61 -11.93
N LEU A 228 27.87 -3.90 -12.87
CA LEU A 228 27.53 -3.79 -14.28
C LEU A 228 27.48 -5.20 -14.92
N PHE A 229 26.36 -5.59 -15.52
CA PHE A 229 26.30 -6.77 -16.38
C PHE A 229 25.54 -6.44 -17.68
N ASP A 230 26.20 -6.77 -18.79
CA ASP A 230 25.80 -6.49 -20.16
C ASP A 230 24.49 -7.18 -20.57
N SER A 231 23.82 -6.55 -21.53
CA SER A 231 22.38 -6.62 -21.72
C SER A 231 21.80 -7.83 -22.45
N ASP A 232 22.57 -8.87 -22.79
CA ASP A 232 22.08 -9.88 -23.76
C ASP A 232 21.83 -11.31 -23.24
N ASP A 233 22.03 -11.62 -21.96
CA ASP A 233 21.75 -12.97 -21.43
C ASP A 233 20.60 -12.99 -20.40
N GLU A 234 19.36 -13.23 -20.85
CA GLU A 234 18.20 -13.52 -19.98
C GLU A 234 18.43 -14.76 -19.08
N ASP A 235 19.37 -15.65 -19.43
CA ASP A 235 19.68 -16.86 -18.66
C ASP A 235 20.79 -16.66 -17.60
N SER A 236 21.49 -15.51 -17.57
CA SER A 236 22.51 -15.22 -16.53
C SER A 236 21.93 -14.67 -15.22
N ILE A 237 20.64 -14.32 -15.18
CA ILE A 237 19.96 -13.88 -13.94
C ILE A 237 19.88 -15.02 -12.89
N TYR A 238 20.05 -16.27 -13.31
CA TYR A 238 19.91 -17.45 -12.44
C TYR A 238 21.25 -18.03 -11.96
N LYS A 239 22.38 -17.36 -12.17
CA LYS A 239 23.68 -17.83 -11.69
C LYS A 239 24.40 -16.73 -10.92
N THR A 240 25.06 -17.12 -9.81
CA THR A 240 25.93 -16.36 -8.88
C THR A 240 25.20 -15.79 -7.65
N ASN A 241 25.49 -16.13 -6.38
CA ASN A 241 26.33 -17.17 -5.76
C ASN A 241 25.68 -17.49 -4.40
N PHE A 242 25.46 -18.79 -4.14
CA PHE A 242 25.32 -19.31 -2.77
C PHE A 242 26.70 -19.27 -2.12
N PHE A 243 26.91 -18.40 -1.13
CA PHE A 243 27.72 -18.62 0.08
C PHE A 243 27.33 -17.57 1.11
#